data_AF-A0A9J7XEZ0-F1
#
_entry.id   AF-A0A9J7XEZ0-F1
#
_cell.length_a   1.000
_cell.length_b   1.000
_cell.length_c   1.000
_cell.angle_alpha   90.00
_cell.angle_beta   90.00
_cell.angle_gamma   90.00
#
_symmetry.space_group_name_H-M   'P 1'
#
loop_
_entity.id
_entity.type
_entity.pdbx_description
1 polymer ?
#
loop_
_entity_poly.entity_id
_entity_poly.type
_entity_poly.pdbx_seq_one_letter_code
_entity_poly.pdbx_strand_id
1 'polypeptide(L)'
;MYFTGGYFKQLEKIFKAMKLQMMHFVTFRIHARNFIEPTIIHKWNQDQLNLIRQLQEGGNVAVAGDMYADTPGHSAKFGSYTIMHMETNKILDLQIVQSNEVGGSYHMEKEGLKRCLGKLESNGLAVDYIVNDRHPQIQKYLRDRNITQFYDIWHFEKDLSKKLDKLSKMKDCEVPKKWLHSIKNHVYWSAISSESGLEKVAKGNSLQNHIQNVHVHDNHLFPKCEHPDKVSRDPKKWFQPGSIALHKVEKLLYNKRVLKDIEKLSHHFQTSSLEAFHSLILRFAPKNVTFPFIGMLCRLYLAAMHYNENANREQATTTEGQAVYKFKKGECTAKPVKIEPTYNYVDDLMSLLIHKVFVDPKPYAEELHAIPIPPSLSSQYEKPSKEEVIAHRVSRFSRGVAGTQHTVPLDQETVGGSG
;
A
#
# COMPACT_ATOMS: atom_id res chain seq x y z
N MET A 1 3.90 26.46 2.57
CA MET A 1 4.91 25.37 2.61
C MET A 1 4.39 24.10 3.30
N TYR A 2 3.86 24.17 4.53
CA TYR A 2 3.46 22.94 5.25
C TYR A 2 2.29 22.22 4.54
N PHE A 3 1.18 22.94 4.30
CA PHE A 3 -0.03 22.39 3.65
C PHE A 3 0.23 21.82 2.25
N THR A 4 1.22 22.32 1.53
CA THR A 4 1.58 21.84 0.18
C THR A 4 2.48 20.60 0.19
N GLY A 5 2.76 20.00 1.35
CA GLY A 5 3.70 18.88 1.47
C GLY A 5 5.19 19.28 1.46
N GLY A 6 5.49 20.58 1.37
CA GLY A 6 6.86 21.08 1.29
C GLY A 6 7.68 20.82 2.56
N TYR A 7 8.99 20.59 2.36
CA TYR A 7 9.95 20.33 3.44
C TYR A 7 10.78 21.57 3.80
N PHE A 8 10.76 21.95 5.09
CA PHE A 8 11.45 23.15 5.58
C PHE A 8 12.93 23.19 5.18
N LYS A 9 13.68 22.10 5.37
CA LYS A 9 15.12 22.12 5.08
C LYS A 9 15.42 22.22 3.59
N GLN A 10 14.53 21.74 2.72
CA GLN A 10 14.70 21.92 1.29
C GLN A 10 14.50 23.39 0.92
N LEU A 11 13.46 24.03 1.45
CA LEU A 11 13.23 25.46 1.24
C LEU A 11 14.35 26.31 1.85
N GLU A 12 14.82 25.96 3.05
CA GLU A 12 15.96 26.62 3.72
C GLU A 12 17.22 26.58 2.85
N LYS A 13 17.51 25.46 2.17
CA LYS A 13 18.64 25.35 1.24
C LYS A 13 18.49 26.30 0.05
N ILE A 14 17.30 26.37 -0.55
CA ILE A 14 17.01 27.26 -1.69
C ILE A 14 17.17 28.72 -1.25
N PHE A 15 16.57 29.10 -0.12
CA PHE A 15 16.64 30.46 0.41
C PHE A 15 18.08 30.88 0.71
N LYS A 16 18.87 30.00 1.34
CA LYS A 16 20.30 30.26 1.57
C LYS A 16 21.08 30.45 0.27
N ALA A 17 20.84 29.62 -0.75
CA ALA A 17 21.50 29.74 -2.05
C ALA A 17 21.15 31.07 -2.75
N MET A 18 19.89 31.51 -2.63
CA MET A 18 19.40 32.78 -3.18
C MET A 18 19.69 33.99 -2.28
N LYS A 19 20.33 33.80 -1.12
CA LYS A 19 20.56 34.84 -0.10
C LYS A 19 19.27 35.52 0.40
N LEU A 20 18.18 34.77 0.47
CA LEU A 20 16.88 35.21 0.99
C LEU A 20 16.77 34.95 2.49
N GLN A 21 16.05 35.83 3.19
CA GLN A 21 15.71 35.65 4.60
C GLN A 21 14.59 34.64 4.77
N MET A 22 14.69 33.78 5.78
CA MET A 22 13.69 32.78 6.12
C MET A 22 13.55 32.69 7.64
N MET A 23 12.33 32.48 8.13
CA MET A 23 12.12 32.22 9.55
C MET A 23 12.97 31.04 10.05
N HIS A 24 13.39 31.08 11.30
CA HIS A 24 14.15 29.97 11.90
C HIS A 24 13.28 28.71 12.01
N PHE A 25 13.95 27.54 11.95
CA PHE A 25 13.26 26.25 12.07
C PHE A 25 12.46 26.11 13.36
N VAL A 26 12.99 26.63 14.47
CA VAL A 26 12.32 26.59 15.78
C VAL A 26 11.01 27.37 15.73
N THR A 27 11.04 28.60 15.21
CA THR A 27 9.86 29.45 15.02
C THR A 27 8.83 28.77 14.12
N PHE A 28 9.26 28.21 12.99
CA PHE A 28 8.38 27.43 12.12
C PHE A 28 7.71 26.26 12.86
N ARG A 29 8.46 25.52 13.69
CA ARG A 29 7.90 24.38 14.45
C ARG A 29 6.91 24.82 15.52
N ILE A 30 7.12 25.97 16.15
CA ILE A 30 6.17 26.56 17.11
C ILE A 30 4.86 26.90 16.39
N HIS A 31 4.93 27.63 15.27
CA HIS A 31 3.73 27.94 14.47
C HIS A 31 3.04 26.67 13.96
N ALA A 32 3.84 25.69 13.52
CA ALA A 32 3.30 24.44 13.03
C ALA A 32 2.50 23.70 14.10
N ARG A 33 3.06 23.55 15.30
CA ARG A 33 2.42 22.83 16.41
C ARG A 33 1.17 23.53 16.95
N ASN A 34 1.22 24.86 17.04
CA ASN A 34 0.16 25.62 17.71
C ASN A 34 -1.01 25.96 16.80
N PHE A 35 -0.81 25.98 15.48
CA PHE A 35 -1.85 26.46 14.56
C PHE A 35 -2.01 25.53 13.34
N ILE A 36 -0.91 25.17 12.67
CA ILE A 36 -1.00 24.45 11.38
C ILE A 36 -1.41 22.98 11.56
N GLU A 37 -0.76 22.24 12.47
CA GLU A 37 -1.05 20.84 12.77
C GLU A 37 -2.51 20.68 13.28
N PRO A 38 -3.00 21.48 14.25
CA PRO A 38 -4.41 21.50 14.63
C PRO A 38 -5.37 21.74 13.45
N THR A 39 -5.04 22.68 12.56
CA THR A 39 -5.85 22.97 11.36
C THR A 39 -5.99 21.75 10.46
N ILE A 40 -4.90 21.01 10.23
CA ILE A 40 -4.90 19.82 9.36
C ILE A 40 -5.76 18.71 9.95
N ILE A 41 -5.57 18.42 11.25
CA ILE A 41 -6.33 17.40 11.96
C ILE A 41 -7.83 17.72 11.88
N HIS A 42 -8.21 18.94 12.21
CA HIS A 42 -9.60 19.37 12.20
C HIS A 42 -10.22 19.26 10.80
N LYS A 43 -9.55 19.80 9.77
CA LYS A 43 -10.07 19.76 8.40
C LYS A 43 -10.24 18.32 7.91
N TRP A 44 -9.26 17.46 8.15
CA TRP A 44 -9.37 16.05 7.81
C TRP A 44 -10.55 15.38 8.51
N ASN A 45 -10.71 15.58 9.81
CA ASN A 45 -11.81 14.99 10.57
C ASN A 45 -13.18 15.46 10.05
N GLN A 46 -13.32 16.73 9.71
CA GLN A 46 -14.55 17.27 9.10
C GLN A 46 -14.80 16.65 7.71
N ASP A 47 -13.80 16.63 6.84
CA ASP A 47 -13.93 16.09 5.48
C ASP A 47 -14.25 14.60 5.50
N GLN A 48 -13.58 13.84 6.38
CA GLN A 48 -13.83 12.42 6.58
C GLN A 48 -15.25 12.17 7.07
N LEU A 49 -15.71 12.89 8.10
CA LEU A 49 -17.07 12.71 8.63
C LEU A 49 -18.13 13.05 7.59
N ASN A 50 -17.90 14.10 6.80
CA ASN A 50 -18.81 14.46 5.71
C ASN A 50 -18.84 13.39 4.62
N LEU A 51 -17.68 12.85 4.23
CA LEU A 51 -17.62 11.74 3.27
C LEU A 51 -18.31 10.49 3.80
N ILE A 52 -18.10 10.13 5.07
CA ILE A 52 -18.77 9.00 5.71
C ILE A 52 -20.29 9.19 5.67
N ARG A 53 -20.79 10.36 6.08
CA ARG A 53 -22.23 10.68 6.07
C ARG A 53 -22.84 10.57 4.67
N GLN A 54 -22.16 11.09 3.65
CA GLN A 54 -22.60 10.96 2.25
C GLN A 54 -22.73 9.50 1.82
N LEU A 55 -21.78 8.65 2.24
CA LEU A 55 -21.81 7.22 1.89
C LEU A 55 -22.88 6.44 2.67
N GLN A 56 -23.21 6.86 3.90
CA GLN A 56 -24.28 6.23 4.68
C GLN A 56 -25.64 6.32 3.99
N GLU A 57 -25.91 7.41 3.25
CA GLU A 57 -27.12 7.56 2.45
C GLU A 57 -27.23 6.53 1.32
N GLY A 58 -26.08 6.05 0.82
CA GLY A 58 -25.97 5.04 -0.24
C GLY A 58 -25.96 3.58 0.24
N GLY A 59 -25.86 3.34 1.56
CA GLY A 59 -25.86 2.00 2.15
C GLY A 59 -24.46 1.42 2.40
N ASN A 60 -24.30 0.11 2.17
CA ASN A 60 -23.04 -0.58 2.43
C ASN A 60 -21.99 -0.22 1.36
N VAL A 61 -20.72 -0.14 1.77
CA VAL A 61 -19.64 0.29 0.88
C VAL A 61 -18.66 -0.83 0.52
N ALA A 62 -18.23 -0.84 -0.73
CA ALA A 62 -17.09 -1.62 -1.21
C ALA A 62 -15.78 -0.84 -1.00
N VAL A 63 -14.81 -1.44 -0.32
CA VAL A 63 -13.55 -0.75 0.01
C VAL A 63 -12.29 -1.51 -0.41
N ALA A 64 -11.23 -0.78 -0.72
CA ALA A 64 -9.88 -1.30 -0.87
C ALA A 64 -9.08 -0.99 0.39
N GLY A 65 -8.18 -1.89 0.82
CA GLY A 65 -7.32 -1.65 1.97
C GLY A 65 -5.92 -2.22 1.83
N ASP A 66 -4.92 -1.44 2.26
CA ASP A 66 -3.51 -1.83 2.25
C ASP A 66 -2.71 -0.95 3.23
N MET A 67 -1.53 -1.43 3.64
CA MET A 67 -0.63 -0.70 4.52
C MET A 67 0.60 -0.15 3.80
N TYR A 68 0.86 1.13 4.02
CA TYR A 68 2.13 1.76 3.73
C TYR A 68 3.05 1.76 4.96
N ALA A 69 4.32 1.38 4.80
CA ALA A 69 5.34 1.46 5.84
C ALA A 69 6.42 2.53 5.54
N ASP A 70 6.83 3.27 6.58
CA ASP A 70 7.77 4.39 6.47
C ASP A 70 9.18 3.97 6.06
N THR A 71 9.62 2.76 6.43
CA THR A 71 10.85 2.15 5.93
C THR A 71 10.59 0.72 5.41
N PRO A 72 11.41 0.23 4.46
CA PRO A 72 11.35 -1.18 4.04
C PRO A 72 11.87 -2.12 5.13
N GLY A 73 11.30 -3.33 5.20
CA GLY A 73 11.77 -4.41 6.09
C GLY A 73 11.11 -4.42 7.47
N HIS A 74 11.63 -5.24 8.38
CA HIS A 74 11.03 -5.47 9.71
C HIS A 74 11.30 -4.35 10.73
N SER A 75 11.96 -3.26 10.34
CA SER A 75 12.38 -2.15 11.20
C SER A 75 11.55 -0.87 11.03
N ALA A 76 10.41 -0.95 10.34
CA ALA A 76 9.49 0.18 10.19
C ALA A 76 9.05 0.73 11.55
N LYS A 77 9.13 2.05 11.69
CA LYS A 77 8.66 2.74 12.89
C LYS A 77 7.16 2.99 12.79
N PHE A 78 6.68 3.41 11.62
CA PHE A 78 5.29 3.73 11.37
C PHE A 78 4.73 2.90 10.20
N GLY A 79 3.59 2.28 10.45
CA GLY A 79 2.69 1.75 9.42
C GLY A 79 1.45 2.63 9.33
N SER A 80 0.93 2.83 8.13
CA SER A 80 -0.30 3.55 7.86
C SER A 80 -1.21 2.65 7.06
N TYR A 81 -2.30 2.17 7.68
CA TYR A 81 -3.32 1.43 6.96
C TYR A 81 -4.31 2.42 6.34
N THR A 82 -4.62 2.23 5.07
CA THR A 82 -5.51 3.11 4.32
C THR A 82 -6.73 2.33 3.87
N ILE A 83 -7.92 2.89 4.08
CA ILE A 83 -9.16 2.42 3.45
C ILE A 83 -9.58 3.42 2.39
N MET A 84 -9.82 2.92 1.18
CA MET A 84 -10.31 3.68 0.03
C MET A 84 -11.70 3.17 -0.35
N HIS A 85 -12.66 4.08 -0.55
CA HIS A 85 -13.93 3.76 -1.16
C HIS A 85 -13.74 3.56 -2.67
N MET A 86 -14.09 2.36 -3.18
CA MET A 86 -13.67 1.93 -4.52
C MET A 86 -14.44 2.65 -5.64
N GLU A 87 -15.73 2.90 -5.45
CA GLU A 87 -16.58 3.53 -6.47
C GLU A 87 -16.22 4.99 -6.69
N THR A 88 -16.07 5.75 -5.61
CA THR A 88 -15.71 7.18 -5.69
C THR A 88 -14.21 7.40 -5.83
N ASN A 89 -13.40 6.35 -5.66
CA ASN A 89 -11.94 6.42 -5.69
C ASN A 89 -11.39 7.48 -4.71
N LYS A 90 -11.92 7.50 -3.49
CA LYS A 90 -11.55 8.44 -2.41
C LYS A 90 -11.02 7.70 -1.20
N ILE A 91 -9.99 8.23 -0.56
CA ILE A 91 -9.52 7.81 0.75
C ILE A 91 -10.59 8.13 1.79
N LEU A 92 -11.10 7.09 2.43
CA LEU A 92 -12.15 7.16 3.43
C LEU A 92 -11.58 7.24 4.85
N ASP A 93 -10.56 6.44 5.14
CA ASP A 93 -9.86 6.49 6.42
C ASP A 93 -8.38 6.13 6.28
N LEU A 94 -7.59 6.62 7.24
CA LEU A 94 -6.17 6.36 7.35
C LEU A 94 -5.78 6.30 8.83
N GLN A 95 -5.17 5.19 9.24
CA GLN A 95 -4.78 4.94 10.62
C GLN A 95 -3.28 4.66 10.72
N ILE A 96 -2.58 5.54 11.42
CA ILE A 96 -1.17 5.36 11.75
C ILE A 96 -1.03 4.43 12.96
N VAL A 97 -0.05 3.53 12.89
CA VAL A 97 0.36 2.62 13.96
C VAL A 97 1.88 2.71 14.09
N GLN A 98 2.37 2.95 15.30
CA GLN A 98 3.78 2.85 15.65
C GLN A 98 4.11 1.42 16.06
N SER A 99 5.25 0.89 15.61
CA SER A 99 5.58 -0.53 15.78
C SER A 99 5.62 -1.01 17.23
N ASN A 100 6.02 -0.17 18.18
CA ASN A 100 6.00 -0.52 19.61
C ASN A 100 4.59 -0.60 20.23
N GLU A 101 3.55 -0.05 19.59
CA GLU A 101 2.16 -0.22 20.05
C GLU A 101 1.70 -1.68 19.94
N VAL A 102 2.30 -2.42 19.00
CA VAL A 102 1.81 -3.74 18.57
C VAL A 102 2.89 -4.83 18.61
N GLY A 103 4.03 -4.55 19.26
CA GLY A 103 5.12 -5.52 19.39
C GLY A 103 5.91 -5.77 18.10
N GLY A 104 5.86 -4.86 17.14
CA GLY A 104 6.69 -4.89 15.93
C GLY A 104 5.95 -4.55 14.64
N SER A 105 6.71 -4.23 13.60
CA SER A 105 6.17 -3.81 12.30
C SER A 105 5.25 -4.83 11.64
N TYR A 106 5.46 -6.12 11.91
CA TYR A 106 4.66 -7.23 11.39
C TYR A 106 3.18 -7.19 11.82
N HIS A 107 2.88 -6.55 12.96
CA HIS A 107 1.52 -6.50 13.50
C HIS A 107 0.76 -5.22 13.15
N MET A 108 1.43 -4.23 12.56
CA MET A 108 0.85 -2.91 12.28
C MET A 108 -0.28 -2.97 11.26
N GLU A 109 -0.17 -3.83 10.24
CA GLU A 109 -1.17 -3.92 9.18
C GLU A 109 -2.54 -4.37 9.73
N LYS A 110 -2.53 -5.44 10.54
CA LYS A 110 -3.74 -5.96 11.18
C LYS A 110 -4.35 -4.94 12.14
N GLU A 111 -3.52 -4.24 12.92
CA GLU A 111 -3.99 -3.23 13.86
C GLU A 111 -4.56 -2.00 13.15
N GLY A 112 -3.90 -1.52 12.10
CA GLY A 112 -4.41 -0.41 11.30
C GLY A 112 -5.75 -0.75 10.64
N LEU A 113 -5.90 -1.94 10.07
CA LEU A 113 -7.17 -2.42 9.53
C LEU A 113 -8.28 -2.45 10.58
N LYS A 114 -7.98 -2.93 11.80
CA LYS A 114 -8.95 -2.94 12.91
C LYS A 114 -9.41 -1.53 13.26
N ARG A 115 -8.48 -0.59 13.39
CA ARG A 115 -8.77 0.81 13.69
C ARG A 115 -9.64 1.42 12.60
N CYS A 116 -9.33 1.19 11.33
CA CYS A 116 -10.12 1.70 10.23
C CYS A 116 -11.55 1.15 10.22
N LEU A 117 -11.71 -0.18 10.31
CA LEU A 117 -13.04 -0.78 10.33
C LEU A 117 -13.85 -0.35 11.57
N GLY A 118 -13.21 -0.24 12.73
CA GLY A 118 -13.84 0.31 13.94
C GLY A 118 -14.27 1.76 13.77
N LYS A 119 -13.48 2.59 13.06
CA LYS A 119 -13.84 3.97 12.75
C LYS A 119 -15.09 4.03 11.86
N LEU A 120 -15.17 3.23 10.80
CA LEU A 120 -16.36 3.19 9.93
C LEU A 120 -17.60 2.71 10.69
N GLU A 121 -17.46 1.61 11.46
CA GLU A 121 -18.53 1.01 12.27
C GLU A 121 -19.05 1.99 13.33
N SER A 122 -18.16 2.66 14.07
CA SER A 122 -18.56 3.66 15.08
C SER A 122 -19.28 4.87 14.50
N ASN A 123 -19.10 5.15 13.20
CA ASN A 123 -19.82 6.19 12.49
C ASN A 123 -21.03 5.64 11.74
N GLY A 124 -21.37 4.36 11.87
CA GLY A 124 -22.56 3.75 11.27
C GLY A 124 -22.43 3.48 9.77
N LEU A 125 -21.22 3.30 9.24
CA LEU A 125 -20.99 2.94 7.83
C LEU A 125 -20.55 1.48 7.73
N ALA A 126 -21.42 0.63 7.18
CA ALA A 126 -21.17 -0.79 7.01
C ALA A 126 -20.34 -1.08 5.75
N VAL A 127 -19.38 -2.01 5.86
CA VAL A 127 -18.55 -2.47 4.74
C VAL A 127 -19.14 -3.75 4.19
N ASP A 128 -19.51 -3.75 2.90
CA ASP A 128 -20.02 -4.94 2.21
C ASP A 128 -18.90 -5.96 1.99
N TYR A 129 -17.82 -5.51 1.34
CA TYR A 129 -16.61 -6.28 1.16
C TYR A 129 -15.36 -5.39 1.14
N ILE A 130 -14.23 -6.03 1.41
CA ILE A 130 -12.90 -5.42 1.30
C ILE A 130 -12.04 -6.16 0.25
N VAL A 131 -11.36 -5.40 -0.59
CA VAL A 131 -10.32 -5.88 -1.50
C VAL A 131 -8.95 -5.55 -0.91
N ASN A 132 -8.14 -6.57 -0.65
CA ASN A 132 -6.79 -6.40 -0.12
C ASN A 132 -5.88 -7.58 -0.48
N ASP A 133 -4.66 -7.56 0.05
CA ASP A 133 -3.67 -8.60 -0.14
C ASP A 133 -3.95 -9.88 0.66
N ARG A 134 -3.33 -10.97 0.21
CA ARG A 134 -3.51 -12.32 0.75
C ARG A 134 -2.74 -12.54 2.06
N HIS A 135 -2.94 -11.70 3.08
CA HIS A 135 -2.28 -11.86 4.39
C HIS A 135 -3.08 -12.77 5.35
N PRO A 136 -2.53 -13.91 5.82
CA PRO A 136 -3.30 -14.90 6.61
C PRO A 136 -3.94 -14.37 7.89
N GLN A 137 -3.30 -13.43 8.58
CA GLN A 137 -3.86 -12.85 9.81
C GLN A 137 -5.06 -11.94 9.54
N ILE A 138 -5.05 -11.25 8.39
CA ILE A 138 -6.15 -10.40 7.94
C ILE A 138 -7.33 -11.28 7.52
N GLN A 139 -7.05 -12.34 6.76
CA GLN A 139 -8.08 -13.29 6.36
C GLN A 139 -8.80 -13.91 7.57
N LYS A 140 -8.06 -14.28 8.62
CA LYS A 140 -8.67 -14.78 9.86
C LYS A 140 -9.55 -13.70 10.49
N TYR A 141 -9.01 -12.51 10.67
CA TYR A 141 -9.73 -11.40 11.30
C TYR A 141 -11.03 -11.02 10.58
N LEU A 142 -11.00 -10.92 9.25
CA LEU A 142 -12.19 -10.58 8.44
C LEU A 142 -13.24 -11.69 8.49
N ARG A 143 -12.83 -12.97 8.49
CA ARG A 143 -13.75 -14.10 8.70
C ARG A 143 -14.42 -14.05 10.06
N ASP A 144 -13.66 -13.80 11.12
CA ASP A 144 -14.19 -13.71 12.49
C ASP A 144 -15.20 -12.54 12.65
N ARG A 145 -15.11 -11.53 11.76
CA ARG A 145 -16.00 -10.36 11.69
C ARG A 145 -17.14 -10.48 10.68
N ASN A 146 -17.26 -11.61 9.97
CA ASN A 146 -18.20 -11.81 8.86
C ASN A 146 -18.11 -10.74 7.75
N ILE A 147 -16.90 -10.23 7.47
CA ILE A 147 -16.66 -9.28 6.37
C ILE A 147 -16.16 -10.05 5.16
N THR A 148 -16.83 -9.89 4.02
CA THR A 148 -16.42 -10.51 2.75
C THR A 148 -15.08 -9.94 2.29
N GLN A 149 -14.15 -10.82 1.90
CA GLN A 149 -12.82 -10.43 1.44
C GLN A 149 -12.59 -10.96 0.03
N PHE A 150 -12.21 -10.04 -0.86
CA PHE A 150 -11.69 -10.35 -2.18
C PHE A 150 -10.20 -10.01 -2.28
N TYR A 151 -9.52 -10.64 -3.23
CA TYR A 151 -8.11 -10.47 -3.49
C TYR A 151 -7.86 -9.62 -4.72
N ASP A 152 -6.79 -8.84 -4.67
CA ASP A 152 -6.29 -8.15 -5.85
C ASP A 152 -5.81 -9.16 -6.91
N ILE A 153 -6.35 -8.99 -8.12
CA ILE A 153 -6.03 -9.79 -9.29
C ILE A 153 -4.57 -9.60 -9.66
N TRP A 154 -4.03 -8.38 -9.55
CA TRP A 154 -2.66 -8.11 -9.97
C TRP A 154 -1.65 -8.85 -9.11
N HIS A 155 -1.80 -8.81 -7.79
CA HIS A 155 -0.93 -9.56 -6.87
C HIS A 155 -1.00 -11.09 -7.13
N PHE A 156 -2.21 -11.63 -7.33
CA PHE A 156 -2.38 -13.04 -7.67
C PHE A 156 -1.72 -13.41 -9.01
N GLU A 157 -1.99 -12.63 -10.06
CA GLU A 157 -1.45 -12.84 -11.41
C GLU A 157 0.08 -12.76 -11.40
N LYS A 158 0.65 -11.77 -10.72
CA LYS A 158 2.09 -11.58 -10.62
C LYS A 158 2.78 -12.80 -10.01
N ASP A 159 2.21 -13.38 -8.97
CA ASP A 159 2.75 -14.58 -8.33
C ASP A 159 2.55 -15.84 -9.19
N LEU A 160 1.44 -15.96 -9.90
CA LEU A 160 1.23 -17.02 -10.89
C LEU A 160 2.25 -16.92 -12.03
N SER A 161 2.47 -15.72 -12.55
CA SER A 161 3.41 -15.43 -13.62
C SER A 161 4.85 -15.73 -13.26
N LYS A 162 5.29 -15.42 -12.04
CA LYS A 162 6.62 -15.81 -11.56
C LYS A 162 6.80 -17.33 -11.56
N LYS A 163 5.77 -18.08 -11.16
CA LYS A 163 5.80 -19.54 -11.15
C LYS A 163 5.83 -20.10 -12.57
N LEU A 164 5.02 -19.56 -13.48
CA LEU A 164 5.03 -19.93 -14.90
C LEU A 164 6.36 -19.61 -15.58
N ASP A 165 6.95 -18.44 -15.30
CA ASP A 165 8.28 -18.07 -15.81
C ASP A 165 9.36 -19.04 -15.32
N LYS A 166 9.32 -19.43 -14.04
CA LYS A 166 10.23 -20.45 -13.48
C LYS A 166 10.03 -21.81 -14.15
N LEU A 167 8.79 -22.24 -14.38
CA LEU A 167 8.50 -23.47 -15.13
C LEU A 167 9.05 -23.39 -16.55
N SER A 168 8.96 -22.22 -17.20
CA SER A 168 9.39 -22.07 -18.59
C SER A 168 10.90 -22.21 -18.83
N LYS A 169 11.68 -22.14 -17.76
CA LYS A 169 13.14 -22.30 -17.77
C LYS A 169 13.57 -23.76 -17.55
N MET A 170 12.63 -24.67 -17.29
CA MET A 170 12.91 -26.10 -17.19
C MET A 170 13.04 -26.71 -18.58
N LYS A 171 13.82 -27.79 -18.69
CA LYS A 171 13.93 -28.58 -19.93
C LYS A 171 12.54 -29.05 -20.39
N ASP A 172 12.27 -28.96 -21.70
CA ASP A 172 11.04 -29.40 -22.35
C ASP A 172 9.79 -28.61 -21.88
N CYS A 173 9.96 -27.36 -21.42
CA CYS A 173 8.91 -26.51 -20.86
C CYS A 173 8.84 -25.08 -21.44
N GLU A 174 9.28 -24.86 -22.68
CA GLU A 174 9.41 -23.51 -23.27
C GLU A 174 8.05 -22.90 -23.66
N VAL A 175 7.05 -23.75 -23.95
CA VAL A 175 5.68 -23.35 -24.38
C VAL A 175 4.99 -22.40 -23.38
N PRO A 176 5.00 -22.65 -22.06
CA PRO A 176 4.47 -21.72 -21.05
C PRO A 176 4.89 -20.26 -21.22
N LYS A 177 6.13 -19.98 -21.64
CA LYS A 177 6.61 -18.60 -21.83
C LYS A 177 5.83 -17.87 -22.92
N LYS A 178 5.49 -18.57 -24.00
CA LYS A 178 4.71 -18.03 -25.13
C LYS A 178 3.24 -17.79 -24.73
N TRP A 179 2.72 -18.60 -23.81
CA TRP A 179 1.35 -18.51 -23.31
C TRP A 179 1.16 -17.55 -22.14
N LEU A 180 2.25 -17.06 -21.54
CA LEU A 180 2.19 -16.26 -20.32
C LEU A 180 1.21 -15.09 -20.45
N HIS A 181 1.26 -14.33 -21.55
CA HIS A 181 0.34 -13.21 -21.77
C HIS A 181 -1.14 -13.66 -21.86
N SER A 182 -1.42 -14.73 -22.59
CA SER A 182 -2.78 -15.29 -22.73
C SER A 182 -3.32 -15.80 -21.39
N ILE A 183 -2.49 -16.49 -20.60
CA ILE A 183 -2.87 -16.99 -19.27
C ILE A 183 -3.21 -15.81 -18.33
N LYS A 184 -2.40 -14.76 -18.34
CA LYS A 184 -2.69 -13.52 -17.58
C LYS A 184 -4.05 -12.96 -17.96
N ASN A 185 -4.28 -12.72 -19.25
CA ASN A 185 -5.52 -12.13 -19.74
C ASN A 185 -6.73 -13.02 -19.39
N HIS A 186 -6.57 -14.34 -19.43
CA HIS A 186 -7.61 -15.27 -19.04
C HIS A 186 -7.95 -15.17 -17.54
N VAL A 187 -6.97 -14.99 -16.66
CA VAL A 187 -7.21 -14.77 -15.22
C VAL A 187 -7.98 -13.47 -14.98
N TYR A 188 -7.58 -12.38 -15.62
CA TYR A 188 -8.32 -11.11 -15.52
C TYR A 188 -9.74 -11.23 -16.07
N TRP A 189 -9.89 -11.80 -17.26
CA TRP A 189 -11.19 -12.01 -17.89
C TRP A 189 -12.08 -12.89 -17.00
N SER A 190 -11.57 -14.01 -16.50
CA SER A 190 -12.30 -14.90 -15.61
C SER A 190 -12.78 -14.19 -14.35
N ALA A 191 -11.98 -13.31 -13.75
CA ALA A 191 -12.38 -12.56 -12.56
C ALA A 191 -13.46 -11.51 -12.86
N ILE A 192 -13.29 -10.75 -13.95
CA ILE A 192 -14.11 -9.58 -14.30
C ILE A 192 -15.43 -9.97 -14.98
N SER A 193 -15.44 -11.06 -15.76
CA SER A 193 -16.63 -11.52 -16.50
C SER A 193 -17.52 -12.48 -15.71
N SER A 194 -17.18 -12.81 -14.47
CA SER A 194 -17.96 -13.73 -13.63
C SER A 194 -18.82 -12.98 -12.63
N GLU A 195 -20.00 -13.52 -12.34
CA GLU A 195 -20.92 -13.00 -11.31
C GLU A 195 -20.72 -13.72 -9.96
N SER A 196 -20.11 -14.90 -9.94
CA SER A 196 -19.88 -15.67 -8.71
C SER A 196 -18.45 -16.21 -8.60
N GLY A 197 -18.03 -16.53 -7.38
CA GLY A 197 -16.74 -17.19 -7.14
C GLY A 197 -16.65 -18.58 -7.80
N LEU A 198 -17.75 -19.33 -7.82
CA LEU A 198 -17.80 -20.65 -8.48
C LEU A 198 -17.64 -20.53 -9.99
N GLU A 199 -18.23 -19.50 -10.61
CA GLU A 199 -18.06 -19.21 -12.03
C GLU A 199 -16.61 -18.80 -12.35
N LYS A 200 -15.95 -18.00 -11.49
CA LYS A 200 -14.50 -17.72 -11.66
C LYS A 200 -13.68 -18.99 -11.64
N VAL A 201 -13.98 -19.93 -10.75
CA VAL A 201 -13.29 -21.22 -10.70
C VAL A 201 -13.58 -22.06 -11.93
N ALA A 202 -14.82 -22.06 -12.42
CA ALA A 202 -15.21 -22.77 -13.64
C ALA A 202 -14.48 -22.23 -14.87
N LYS A 203 -14.53 -20.91 -15.09
CA LYS A 203 -13.76 -20.21 -16.12
C LYS A 203 -12.27 -20.46 -15.93
N GLY A 204 -11.70 -20.24 -14.75
CA GLY A 204 -10.29 -20.49 -14.46
C GLY A 204 -9.81 -21.93 -14.75
N ASN A 205 -10.62 -22.93 -14.43
CA ASN A 205 -10.34 -24.34 -14.73
C ASN A 205 -10.40 -24.66 -16.23
N SER A 206 -11.26 -23.96 -16.97
CA SER A 206 -11.39 -24.13 -18.42
C SER A 206 -10.08 -23.86 -19.17
N LEU A 207 -9.20 -23.04 -18.58
CA LEU A 207 -7.90 -22.70 -19.14
C LEU A 207 -7.07 -23.93 -19.50
N GLN A 208 -7.14 -25.03 -18.74
CA GLN A 208 -6.38 -26.25 -19.07
C GLN A 208 -6.78 -26.85 -20.42
N ASN A 209 -8.08 -26.79 -20.73
CA ASN A 209 -8.65 -27.32 -21.95
C ASN A 209 -8.34 -26.33 -23.06
N HIS A 210 -8.52 -25.04 -22.78
CA HIS A 210 -8.23 -23.96 -23.71
C HIS A 210 -6.78 -24.00 -24.21
N ILE A 211 -5.77 -24.14 -23.33
CA ILE A 211 -4.35 -24.18 -23.75
C ILE A 211 -3.98 -25.43 -24.58
N GLN A 212 -4.88 -26.43 -24.63
CA GLN A 212 -4.80 -27.63 -25.47
C GLN A 212 -5.72 -27.55 -26.71
N ASN A 213 -6.32 -26.39 -26.97
CA ASN A 213 -7.31 -26.17 -28.03
C ASN A 213 -8.62 -26.97 -27.86
N VAL A 214 -9.00 -27.27 -26.62
CA VAL A 214 -10.28 -27.90 -26.27
C VAL A 214 -11.21 -26.81 -25.71
N HIS A 215 -12.30 -26.51 -26.43
CA HIS A 215 -13.19 -25.38 -26.13
C HIS A 215 -14.54 -25.78 -25.52
N VAL A 216 -14.76 -27.08 -25.30
CA VAL A 216 -15.94 -27.63 -24.60
C VAL A 216 -15.47 -28.23 -23.28
N HIS A 217 -16.24 -28.02 -22.21
CA HIS A 217 -15.85 -28.34 -20.85
C HIS A 217 -16.97 -29.06 -20.13
N ASP A 218 -16.59 -30.05 -19.33
CA ASP A 218 -17.51 -30.74 -18.41
C ASP A 218 -17.72 -29.88 -17.14
N ASN A 219 -18.37 -28.73 -17.31
CA ASN A 219 -18.72 -27.83 -16.23
C ASN A 219 -19.98 -27.03 -16.58
N HIS A 220 -21.05 -27.21 -15.81
CA HIS A 220 -22.34 -26.55 -16.07
C HIS A 220 -22.29 -25.03 -15.94
N LEU A 221 -21.37 -24.47 -15.13
CA LEU A 221 -21.21 -23.02 -14.97
C LEU A 221 -20.43 -22.38 -16.13
N PHE A 222 -19.61 -23.17 -16.84
CA PHE A 222 -18.87 -22.71 -18.01
C PHE A 222 -18.63 -23.86 -19.00
N PRO A 223 -19.65 -24.26 -19.77
CA PRO A 223 -19.58 -25.48 -20.59
C PRO A 223 -18.84 -25.29 -21.91
N LYS A 224 -18.65 -24.05 -22.38
CA LYS A 224 -17.98 -23.75 -23.65
C LYS A 224 -17.30 -22.37 -23.63
N CYS A 225 -16.17 -22.24 -24.32
CA CYS A 225 -15.48 -20.95 -24.51
C CYS A 225 -16.37 -19.90 -25.20
N GLU A 226 -16.30 -18.64 -24.72
CA GLU A 226 -17.06 -17.48 -25.21
C GLU A 226 -16.43 -16.77 -26.43
N HIS A 227 -15.71 -17.50 -27.27
CA HIS A 227 -15.15 -16.96 -28.50
C HIS A 227 -15.27 -17.96 -29.65
N PRO A 228 -15.26 -17.48 -30.91
CA PRO A 228 -15.16 -18.36 -32.07
C PRO A 228 -13.89 -19.21 -32.00
N ASP A 229 -13.96 -20.43 -32.54
CA ASP A 229 -12.80 -21.31 -32.59
C ASP A 229 -11.69 -20.67 -33.44
N LYS A 230 -10.60 -20.28 -32.78
CA LYS A 230 -9.41 -19.77 -33.46
C LYS A 230 -8.62 -20.97 -33.98
N VAL A 231 -8.84 -21.32 -35.24
CA VAL A 231 -8.09 -22.38 -35.94
C VAL A 231 -6.66 -21.92 -36.18
N SER A 232 -5.79 -22.02 -35.17
CA SER A 232 -4.35 -21.99 -35.44
C SER A 232 -3.94 -23.33 -36.00
N ARG A 233 -3.60 -23.37 -37.30
CA ARG A 233 -3.17 -24.58 -38.02
C ARG A 233 -1.79 -25.10 -37.61
N ASP A 234 -1.12 -24.47 -36.65
CA ASP A 234 0.19 -24.88 -36.13
C ASP A 234 0.03 -25.55 -34.76
N PRO A 235 0.05 -26.90 -34.68
CA PRO A 235 -0.07 -27.62 -33.43
C PRO A 235 1.00 -27.25 -32.40
N LYS A 236 2.19 -26.80 -32.85
CA LYS A 236 3.31 -26.45 -31.98
C LYS A 236 3.06 -25.24 -31.08
N LYS A 237 1.98 -24.49 -31.35
CA LYS A 237 1.56 -23.37 -30.51
C LYS A 237 0.79 -23.83 -29.28
N TRP A 238 0.22 -25.02 -29.28
CA TRP A 238 -0.60 -25.54 -28.18
C TRP A 238 0.19 -26.47 -27.26
N PHE A 239 -0.28 -26.62 -26.03
CA PHE A 239 0.23 -27.67 -25.16
C PHE A 239 -0.16 -29.03 -25.71
N GLN A 240 0.83 -29.93 -25.83
CA GLN A 240 0.57 -31.28 -26.32
C GLN A 240 0.06 -32.15 -25.16
N PRO A 241 -0.99 -32.97 -25.38
CA PRO A 241 -1.45 -33.94 -24.40
C PRO A 241 -0.30 -34.83 -23.90
N GLY A 242 -0.24 -35.07 -22.59
CA GLY A 242 0.81 -35.88 -21.97
C GLY A 242 2.20 -35.24 -21.88
N SER A 243 2.38 -33.99 -22.34
CA SER A 243 3.67 -33.30 -22.24
C SER A 243 4.05 -32.94 -20.80
N ILE A 244 5.35 -32.93 -20.50
CA ILE A 244 5.90 -32.51 -19.20
C ILE A 244 5.45 -31.07 -18.87
N ALA A 245 5.45 -30.19 -19.87
CA ALA A 245 5.01 -28.81 -19.74
C ALA A 245 3.54 -28.71 -19.31
N LEU A 246 2.65 -29.46 -19.95
CA LEU A 246 1.23 -29.49 -19.63
C LEU A 246 1.01 -29.96 -18.19
N HIS A 247 1.57 -31.12 -17.82
CA HIS A 247 1.42 -31.68 -16.48
C HIS A 247 1.87 -30.70 -15.37
N LYS A 248 2.97 -29.98 -15.59
CA LYS A 248 3.46 -28.97 -14.63
C LYS A 248 2.54 -27.75 -14.54
N VAL A 249 2.00 -27.28 -15.66
CA VAL A 249 1.05 -26.15 -15.68
C VAL A 249 -0.28 -26.55 -15.06
N GLU A 250 -0.82 -27.73 -15.38
CA GLU A 250 -2.03 -28.28 -14.76
C GLU A 250 -1.87 -28.37 -13.24
N LYS A 251 -0.77 -28.95 -12.76
CA LYS A 251 -0.49 -29.04 -11.32
C LYS A 251 -0.42 -27.67 -10.63
N LEU A 252 0.03 -26.64 -11.34
CA LEU A 252 0.06 -25.26 -10.85
C LEU A 252 -1.35 -24.65 -10.79
N LEU A 253 -2.14 -24.79 -11.87
CA LEU A 253 -3.48 -24.21 -11.99
C LEU A 253 -4.52 -24.93 -11.10
N TYR A 254 -4.48 -26.26 -11.04
CA TYR A 254 -5.37 -27.09 -10.19
C TYR A 254 -4.98 -27.16 -8.72
N ASN A 255 -3.95 -26.41 -8.32
CA ASN A 255 -3.60 -26.35 -6.92
C ASN A 255 -4.81 -25.86 -6.11
N LYS A 256 -5.26 -26.64 -5.12
CA LYS A 256 -6.44 -26.30 -4.29
C LYS A 256 -6.38 -24.89 -3.70
N ARG A 257 -5.18 -24.37 -3.39
CA ARG A 257 -5.02 -23.00 -2.89
C ARG A 257 -5.20 -21.96 -3.99
N VAL A 258 -4.76 -22.25 -5.21
CA VAL A 258 -4.93 -21.38 -6.38
C VAL A 258 -6.40 -21.29 -6.75
N LEU A 259 -7.13 -22.40 -6.77
CA LEU A 259 -8.58 -22.39 -7.05
C LEU A 259 -9.37 -21.59 -6.00
N LYS A 260 -9.05 -21.77 -4.72
CA LYS A 260 -9.62 -20.97 -3.62
C LYS A 260 -9.30 -19.47 -3.72
N ASP A 261 -8.18 -19.12 -4.35
CA ASP A 261 -7.84 -17.71 -4.59
C ASP A 261 -8.59 -17.15 -5.78
N ILE A 262 -8.70 -17.94 -6.86
CA ILE A 262 -9.48 -17.58 -8.06
C ILE A 262 -10.91 -17.25 -7.68
N GLU A 263 -11.54 -18.08 -6.84
CA GLU A 263 -12.89 -17.87 -6.30
C GLU A 263 -13.05 -16.47 -5.67
N LYS A 264 -12.00 -16.00 -5.00
CA LYS A 264 -11.96 -14.74 -4.25
C LYS A 264 -11.35 -13.57 -5.01
N LEU A 265 -11.02 -13.69 -6.29
CA LEU A 265 -10.52 -12.54 -7.05
C LEU A 265 -11.60 -11.45 -7.12
N SER A 266 -11.21 -10.18 -7.00
CA SER A 266 -12.15 -9.06 -7.12
C SER A 266 -12.80 -9.02 -8.52
N HIS A 267 -14.08 -8.64 -8.59
CA HIS A 267 -14.85 -8.58 -9.84
C HIS A 267 -14.75 -7.22 -10.55
N HIS A 268 -14.84 -6.12 -9.78
CA HIS A 268 -15.06 -4.79 -10.34
C HIS A 268 -13.92 -3.81 -10.08
N PHE A 269 -13.17 -4.01 -9.00
CA PHE A 269 -12.26 -2.99 -8.49
C PHE A 269 -10.90 -3.55 -8.13
N GLN A 270 -9.85 -2.83 -8.51
CA GLN A 270 -8.45 -3.20 -8.28
C GLN A 270 -7.80 -2.22 -7.30
N THR A 271 -6.68 -2.61 -6.70
CA THR A 271 -5.92 -1.79 -5.73
C THR A 271 -4.94 -0.81 -6.38
N SER A 272 -4.92 -0.69 -7.71
CA SER A 272 -3.98 0.19 -8.44
C SER A 272 -4.11 1.67 -8.04
N SER A 273 -5.34 2.13 -7.76
CA SER A 273 -5.59 3.46 -7.19
C SER A 273 -4.94 3.65 -5.83
N LEU A 274 -4.96 2.61 -4.99
CA LEU A 274 -4.37 2.61 -3.67
C LEU A 274 -2.83 2.60 -3.75
N GLU A 275 -2.24 1.86 -4.69
CA GLU A 275 -0.81 1.94 -5.01
C GLU A 275 -0.39 3.34 -5.47
N ALA A 276 -1.24 4.00 -6.28
CA ALA A 276 -1.02 5.37 -6.70
C ALA A 276 -1.06 6.34 -5.52
N PHE A 277 -1.97 6.13 -4.56
CA PHE A 277 -2.01 6.89 -3.31
C PHE A 277 -0.75 6.66 -2.46
N HIS A 278 -0.31 5.41 -2.28
CA HIS A 278 0.93 5.10 -1.56
C HIS A 278 2.17 5.73 -2.21
N SER A 279 2.18 5.81 -3.55
CA SER A 279 3.21 6.54 -4.28
C SER A 279 3.14 8.05 -4.03
N LEU A 280 1.93 8.62 -3.90
CA LEU A 280 1.72 10.02 -3.58
C LEU A 280 2.19 10.36 -2.15
N ILE A 281 2.00 9.47 -1.17
CA ILE A 281 2.48 9.66 0.21
C ILE A 281 3.96 10.04 0.21
N LEU A 282 4.78 9.45 -0.65
CA LEU A 282 6.22 9.75 -0.73
C LEU A 282 6.54 11.22 -1.04
N ARG A 283 5.61 11.96 -1.67
CA ARG A 283 5.76 13.40 -1.90
C ARG A 283 5.56 14.22 -0.64
N PHE A 284 4.70 13.76 0.28
CA PHE A 284 4.37 14.45 1.52
C PHE A 284 5.19 13.97 2.72
N ALA A 285 5.49 12.67 2.76
CA ALA A 285 6.29 11.99 3.78
C ALA A 285 7.38 11.11 3.13
N PRO A 286 8.47 11.72 2.61
CA PRO A 286 9.59 10.96 2.06
C PRO A 286 10.22 10.04 3.10
N LYS A 287 10.58 8.81 2.71
CA LYS A 287 11.17 7.79 3.61
C LYS A 287 12.52 8.19 4.21
N ASN A 288 13.22 9.13 3.60
CA ASN A 288 14.51 9.65 4.06
C ASN A 288 14.39 10.83 5.05
N VAL A 289 13.17 11.20 5.43
CA VAL A 289 12.91 12.26 6.41
C VAL A 289 12.20 11.67 7.62
N THR A 290 12.72 11.94 8.80
CA THR A 290 12.09 11.51 10.06
C THR A 290 11.04 12.53 10.49
N PHE A 291 9.84 12.04 10.79
CA PHE A 291 8.75 12.85 11.33
C PHE A 291 8.40 12.41 12.77
N PRO A 292 8.00 13.34 13.65
CA PRO A 292 7.29 12.99 14.87
C PRO A 292 5.92 12.42 14.53
N PHE A 293 5.26 11.73 15.47
CA PHE A 293 3.97 11.07 15.25
C PHE A 293 2.92 12.01 14.63
N ILE A 294 2.63 13.15 15.27
CA ILE A 294 1.70 14.17 14.74
C ILE A 294 2.13 14.70 13.38
N GLY A 295 3.44 14.89 13.17
CA GLY A 295 3.96 15.34 11.89
C GLY A 295 3.71 14.33 10.78
N MET A 296 3.93 13.03 11.05
CA MET A 296 3.63 11.95 10.10
C MET A 296 2.14 11.90 9.79
N LEU A 297 1.29 11.93 10.82
CA LEU A 297 -0.16 11.94 10.67
C LEU A 297 -0.64 13.11 9.80
N CYS A 298 -0.17 14.32 10.07
CA CYS A 298 -0.51 15.51 9.27
C CYS A 298 -0.07 15.35 7.80
N ARG A 299 1.11 14.76 7.53
CA ARG A 299 1.55 14.51 6.15
C ARG A 299 0.64 13.51 5.43
N LEU A 300 0.19 12.46 6.12
CA LEU A 300 -0.71 11.45 5.58
C LEU A 300 -2.09 12.05 5.28
N TYR A 301 -2.63 12.89 6.16
CA TYR A 301 -3.89 13.60 5.93
C TYR A 301 -3.80 14.60 4.77
N LEU A 302 -2.69 15.35 4.65
CA LEU A 302 -2.47 16.23 3.49
C LEU A 302 -2.38 15.42 2.18
N ALA A 303 -1.72 14.27 2.20
CA ALA A 303 -1.68 13.39 1.04
C ALA A 303 -3.09 12.89 0.68
N ALA A 304 -3.89 12.50 1.67
CA ALA A 304 -5.26 12.01 1.46
C ALA A 304 -6.20 13.11 0.95
N MET A 305 -6.14 14.32 1.50
CA MET A 305 -6.88 15.49 0.98
C MET A 305 -6.49 15.80 -0.47
N HIS A 306 -5.18 15.84 -0.77
CA HIS A 306 -4.71 16.06 -2.13
C HIS A 306 -5.19 14.96 -3.08
N TYR A 307 -5.15 13.70 -2.66
CA TYR A 307 -5.63 12.57 -3.45
C TYR A 307 -7.13 12.68 -3.72
N ASN A 308 -7.94 12.91 -2.67
CA ASN A 308 -9.39 12.99 -2.77
C ASN A 308 -9.87 14.10 -3.71
N GLU A 309 -9.11 15.19 -3.80
CA GLU A 309 -9.35 16.27 -4.75
C GLU A 309 -8.93 15.89 -6.19
N ASN A 310 -7.83 15.14 -6.36
CA ASN A 310 -7.15 15.00 -7.65
C ASN A 310 -7.22 13.61 -8.31
N ALA A 311 -7.81 12.61 -7.64
CA ALA A 311 -7.82 11.22 -8.12
C ALA A 311 -8.63 11.05 -9.41
N ASN A 312 -9.76 11.74 -9.50
CA ASN A 312 -10.73 11.62 -10.60
C ASN A 312 -10.63 12.74 -11.63
N ARG A 313 -9.47 13.41 -11.72
CA ARG A 313 -9.23 14.43 -12.76
C ARG A 313 -9.49 13.87 -14.16
N GLU A 314 -10.18 14.69 -14.95
CA GLU A 314 -10.50 14.42 -16.34
C GLU A 314 -9.24 14.33 -17.20
N GLN A 315 -9.36 13.64 -18.35
CA GLN A 315 -8.31 13.61 -19.35
C GLN A 315 -8.18 14.98 -20.00
N ALA A 316 -6.96 15.48 -20.13
CA ALA A 316 -6.66 16.71 -20.83
C ALA A 316 -7.02 16.57 -22.31
N THR A 317 -7.58 17.65 -22.87
CA THR A 317 -7.88 17.76 -24.30
C THR A 317 -7.03 18.84 -24.95
N THR A 318 -6.75 18.71 -26.24
CA THR A 318 -6.19 19.79 -27.06
C THR A 318 -7.21 20.91 -27.22
N THR A 319 -6.77 22.03 -27.80
CA THR A 319 -7.67 23.14 -28.20
C THR A 319 -8.77 22.70 -29.18
N GLU A 320 -8.57 21.60 -29.90
CA GLU A 320 -9.53 21.00 -30.83
C GLU A 320 -10.43 19.95 -30.16
N GLY A 321 -10.35 19.78 -28.83
CA GLY A 321 -11.16 18.81 -28.08
C GLY A 321 -10.65 17.37 -28.14
N GLN A 322 -9.45 17.12 -28.69
CA GLN A 322 -8.89 15.76 -28.81
C GLN A 322 -8.18 15.32 -27.53
N ALA A 323 -8.40 14.08 -27.11
CA ALA A 323 -7.82 13.50 -25.91
C ALA A 323 -6.28 13.41 -26.00
N VAL A 324 -5.57 13.91 -24.98
CA VAL A 324 -4.10 13.94 -24.93
C VAL A 324 -3.55 12.65 -24.32
N TYR A 325 -2.52 12.08 -24.97
CA TYR A 325 -1.85 10.85 -24.54
C TYR A 325 -0.35 11.04 -24.40
N LYS A 326 0.25 10.38 -23.41
CA LYS A 326 1.69 10.20 -23.27
C LYS A 326 2.07 8.82 -23.77
N PHE A 327 2.97 8.77 -24.74
CA PHE A 327 3.47 7.52 -25.32
C PHE A 327 4.73 7.06 -24.59
N LYS A 328 4.77 5.78 -24.21
CA LYS A 328 5.96 5.15 -23.64
C LYS A 328 6.69 4.35 -24.72
N LYS A 329 7.87 4.82 -25.15
CA LYS A 329 8.71 4.13 -26.13
C LYS A 329 9.11 2.75 -25.58
N GLY A 330 8.82 1.68 -26.32
CA GLY A 330 9.21 0.29 -26.00
C GLY A 330 8.04 -0.69 -25.79
N GLU A 331 6.92 -0.24 -25.22
CA GLU A 331 5.73 -1.10 -24.97
C GLU A 331 4.56 -0.76 -25.91
N CYS A 332 4.70 0.26 -26.78
CA CYS A 332 3.63 0.77 -27.64
C CYS A 332 2.32 1.06 -26.87
N THR A 333 2.43 1.54 -25.63
CA THR A 333 1.29 1.89 -24.79
C THR A 333 1.08 3.40 -24.74
N ALA A 334 -0.18 3.81 -24.88
CA ALA A 334 -0.65 5.18 -24.67
C ALA A 334 -1.24 5.31 -23.27
N LYS A 335 -0.86 6.35 -22.53
CA LYS A 335 -1.44 6.67 -21.23
C LYS A 335 -2.19 8.02 -21.30
N PRO A 336 -3.45 8.09 -20.88
CA PRO A 336 -4.17 9.36 -20.76
C PRO A 336 -3.39 10.37 -19.93
N VAL A 337 -3.25 11.60 -20.43
CA VAL A 337 -2.72 12.72 -19.66
C VAL A 337 -3.91 13.40 -18.99
N LYS A 338 -3.90 13.54 -17.66
CA LYS A 338 -4.96 14.23 -16.91
C LYS A 338 -4.70 15.75 -16.89
N ILE A 339 -5.75 16.55 -16.76
CA ILE A 339 -5.65 18.02 -16.52
C ILE A 339 -4.77 18.31 -15.29
N GLU A 340 -4.16 19.49 -15.20
CA GLU A 340 -3.28 19.82 -14.05
C GLU A 340 -4.00 19.67 -12.70
N PRO A 341 -3.29 19.28 -11.62
CA PRO A 341 -3.88 19.14 -10.31
C PRO A 341 -4.23 20.50 -9.69
N THR A 342 -5.33 20.52 -8.96
CA THR A 342 -5.76 21.66 -8.15
C THR A 342 -5.23 21.53 -6.72
N TYR A 343 -5.28 22.63 -5.99
CA TYR A 343 -4.83 22.73 -4.60
C TYR A 343 -5.85 23.43 -3.72
N ASN A 344 -7.14 23.26 -4.01
CA ASN A 344 -8.24 23.92 -3.29
C ASN A 344 -8.25 23.51 -1.81
N TYR A 345 -7.87 22.27 -1.48
CA TYR A 345 -7.68 21.83 -0.10
C TYR A 345 -6.65 22.69 0.67
N VAL A 346 -5.66 23.26 -0.03
CA VAL A 346 -4.69 24.18 0.57
C VAL A 346 -5.34 25.52 0.86
N ASP A 347 -6.15 26.02 -0.07
CA ASP A 347 -6.88 27.27 0.11
C ASP A 347 -7.90 27.16 1.26
N ASP A 348 -8.61 26.04 1.35
CA ASP A 348 -9.51 25.72 2.47
C ASP A 348 -8.76 25.68 3.80
N LEU A 349 -7.59 25.03 3.85
CA LEU A 349 -6.75 24.96 5.05
C LEU A 349 -6.22 26.35 5.44
N MET A 350 -5.83 27.17 4.46
CA MET A 350 -5.38 28.55 4.70
C MET A 350 -6.53 29.42 5.24
N SER A 351 -7.72 29.30 4.65
CA SER A 351 -8.93 29.98 5.10
C SER A 351 -9.31 29.58 6.53
N LEU A 352 -9.34 28.28 6.82
CA LEU A 352 -9.60 27.74 8.17
C LEU A 352 -8.57 28.25 9.19
N LEU A 353 -7.28 28.22 8.82
CA LEU A 353 -6.20 28.71 9.67
C LEU A 353 -6.38 30.19 10.02
N ILE A 354 -6.59 31.05 9.01
CA ILE A 354 -6.63 32.51 9.17
C ILE A 354 -7.90 32.95 9.89
N HIS A 355 -9.05 32.43 9.47
CA HIS A 355 -10.35 32.94 9.92
C HIS A 355 -10.90 32.25 11.16
N LYS A 356 -10.38 31.07 11.53
CA LYS A 356 -10.86 30.31 12.68
C LYS A 356 -9.75 29.99 13.68
N VAL A 357 -8.71 29.29 13.25
CA VAL A 357 -7.68 28.77 14.18
C VAL A 357 -6.82 29.88 14.78
N PHE A 358 -6.48 30.92 14.02
CA PHE A 358 -5.78 32.09 14.59
C PHE A 358 -6.66 32.93 15.51
N VAL A 359 -7.98 32.95 15.29
CA VAL A 359 -8.92 33.71 16.10
C VAL A 359 -9.12 33.03 17.45
N ASP A 360 -9.33 31.72 17.45
CA ASP A 360 -9.42 30.90 18.66
C ASP A 360 -8.75 29.53 18.45
N PRO A 361 -7.46 29.37 18.82
CA PRO A 361 -6.73 28.13 18.61
C PRO A 361 -7.11 27.02 19.60
N LYS A 362 -7.78 27.34 20.70
CA LYS A 362 -7.95 26.42 21.83
C LYS A 362 -8.74 25.16 21.47
N PRO A 363 -9.92 25.22 20.80
CA PRO A 363 -10.67 24.02 20.45
C PRO A 363 -9.91 23.07 19.53
N TYR A 364 -9.15 23.64 18.58
CA TYR A 364 -8.34 22.88 17.62
C TYR A 364 -7.14 22.22 18.29
N ALA A 365 -6.50 22.91 19.24
CA ALA A 365 -5.43 22.34 20.05
C ALA A 365 -5.96 21.20 20.92
N GLU A 366 -7.11 21.36 21.57
CA GLU A 366 -7.75 20.30 22.37
C GLU A 366 -8.04 19.05 21.53
N GLU A 367 -8.56 19.22 20.31
CA GLU A 367 -8.77 18.12 19.36
C GLU A 367 -7.47 17.39 19.01
N LEU A 368 -6.38 18.12 18.75
CA LEU A 368 -5.07 17.52 18.49
C LEU A 368 -4.53 16.78 19.72
N HIS A 369 -4.70 17.35 20.90
CA HIS A 369 -4.22 16.78 22.16
C HIS A 369 -4.98 15.52 22.58
N ALA A 370 -6.22 15.34 22.09
CA ALA A 370 -7.00 14.12 22.30
C ALA A 370 -6.46 12.91 21.51
N ILE A 371 -5.56 13.12 20.54
CA ILE A 371 -4.95 12.03 19.78
C ILE A 371 -3.99 11.25 20.68
N PRO A 372 -4.19 9.93 20.86
CA PRO A 372 -3.29 9.11 21.66
C PRO A 372 -1.94 8.98 20.92
N ILE A 373 -0.88 9.51 21.53
CA ILE A 373 0.49 9.41 20.99
C ILE A 373 1.24 8.32 21.75
N PRO A 374 1.72 7.26 21.07
CA PRO A 374 2.52 6.23 21.72
C PRO A 374 3.87 6.78 22.19
N PRO A 375 4.48 6.16 23.22
CA PRO A 375 5.80 6.56 23.66
C PRO A 375 6.85 6.33 22.55
N SER A 376 7.96 7.05 22.61
CA SER A 376 9.03 6.90 21.62
C SER A 376 9.64 5.51 21.66
N LEU A 377 10.10 4.97 20.53
CA LEU A 377 10.80 3.66 20.49
C LEU A 377 11.95 3.56 21.51
N SER A 378 12.64 4.67 21.76
CA SER A 378 13.73 4.75 22.72
C SER A 378 13.30 4.71 24.20
N SER A 379 12.01 4.81 24.50
CA SER A 379 11.53 4.78 25.89
C SER A 379 11.64 3.39 26.54
N GLN A 380 11.81 2.34 25.71
CA GLN A 380 11.96 0.97 26.17
C GLN A 380 13.40 0.61 26.57
N TYR A 381 14.36 1.52 26.33
CA TYR A 381 15.76 1.29 26.62
C TYR A 381 16.21 2.17 27.78
N GLU A 382 17.05 1.62 28.65
CA GLU A 382 17.84 2.42 29.58
C GLU A 382 18.74 3.37 28.78
N LYS A 383 18.86 4.61 29.25
CA LYS A 383 19.70 5.63 28.62
C LYS A 383 20.96 5.79 29.47
N PRO A 384 22.10 5.20 29.07
CA PRO A 384 23.37 5.48 29.71
C PRO A 384 23.69 6.97 29.60
N SER A 385 24.59 7.45 30.45
CA SER A 385 25.09 8.82 30.37
C SER A 385 25.71 9.09 28.99
N LYS A 386 25.74 10.36 28.59
CA LYS A 386 26.35 10.76 27.31
C LYS A 386 27.82 10.34 27.28
N GLU A 387 28.49 10.46 28.41
CA GLU A 387 29.89 10.11 28.65
C GLU A 387 30.11 8.62 28.42
N GLU A 388 29.26 7.76 28.99
CA GLU A 388 29.29 6.31 28.76
C GLU A 388 29.06 5.96 27.28
N VAL A 389 28.07 6.57 26.61
CA VAL A 389 27.80 6.30 25.19
C VAL A 389 28.98 6.71 24.30
N ILE A 390 29.64 7.82 24.63
CA ILE A 390 30.85 8.27 23.92
C ILE A 390 32.02 7.33 24.18
N ALA A 391 32.23 6.90 25.43
CA ALA A 391 33.31 5.99 25.80
C ALA A 391 33.19 4.63 25.12
N HIS A 392 31.97 4.11 24.97
CA HIS A 392 31.69 2.83 24.31
C HIS A 392 31.51 2.94 22.79
N ARG A 393 31.81 4.09 22.18
CA ARG A 393 31.65 4.30 20.74
C ARG A 393 32.67 3.49 19.95
N VAL A 394 32.26 2.30 19.48
CA VAL A 394 33.05 1.49 18.55
C VAL A 394 32.57 1.73 17.12
N SER A 395 33.47 2.10 16.20
CA SER A 395 33.15 2.23 14.77
C SER A 395 33.41 0.91 14.06
N ARG A 396 32.44 0.41 13.28
CA ARG A 396 32.67 -0.75 12.39
C ARG A 396 33.59 -0.43 11.20
N PHE A 397 33.95 0.84 11.02
CA PHE A 397 34.79 1.34 9.93
C PHE A 397 36.12 1.94 10.40
N SER A 398 36.45 1.85 11.69
CA SER A 398 37.81 2.16 12.12
C SER A 398 38.74 1.09 11.56
N ARG A 399 39.44 1.40 10.47
CA ARG A 399 40.67 0.69 10.11
C ARG A 399 41.62 0.90 11.29
N GLY A 400 41.77 -0.13 12.13
CA GLY A 400 42.76 -0.12 13.18
C GLY A 400 44.14 0.10 12.56
N VAL A 401 44.86 1.10 13.05
CA VAL A 401 46.31 1.05 13.03
C VAL A 401 46.66 -0.15 13.92
N ALA A 402 47.29 -1.16 13.34
CA ALA A 402 47.82 -2.29 14.08
C ALA A 402 48.86 -1.78 15.08
N GLY A 403 48.43 -1.60 16.33
CA GLY A 403 49.28 -1.41 17.49
C GLY A 403 49.04 -2.61 18.40
N THR A 404 49.88 -3.61 18.24
CA THR A 404 50.00 -4.81 19.06
C THR A 404 50.04 -4.45 20.54
N GLN A 405 49.17 -5.06 21.35
CA GLN A 405 49.50 -5.54 22.69
C GLN A 405 48.39 -6.49 23.15
N HIS A 406 48.61 -7.78 22.90
CA HIS A 406 47.93 -8.85 23.63
C HIS A 406 48.32 -8.72 25.11
N THR A 407 47.36 -8.41 25.97
CA THR A 407 47.43 -8.75 27.39
C THR A 407 46.55 -9.97 27.59
N VAL A 408 47.20 -11.09 27.87
CA VAL A 408 46.59 -12.38 28.22
C VAL A 408 45.98 -12.25 29.62
N PRO A 409 44.70 -12.60 29.85
CA PRO A 409 44.19 -12.78 31.20
C PRO A 409 44.78 -14.05 31.80
N LEU A 410 45.42 -13.96 32.97
CA LEU A 410 45.83 -15.12 33.76
C LEU A 410 44.57 -15.89 34.19
N ASP A 411 44.49 -17.16 33.81
CA ASP A 411 43.57 -18.13 34.37
C ASP A 411 43.87 -18.32 35.87
N GLN A 412 42.84 -18.15 36.71
CA GLN A 412 42.88 -18.56 38.10
C GLN A 412 42.62 -20.08 38.18
N GLU A 413 43.66 -20.82 38.52
CA GLU A 413 43.62 -22.23 38.88
C GLU A 413 42.68 -22.48 40.06
N THR A 414 41.75 -23.42 39.87
CA THR A 414 40.98 -24.05 40.93
C THR A 414 41.78 -25.23 41.47
N VAL A 415 42.33 -25.08 42.68
CA VAL A 415 42.92 -26.19 43.43
C VAL A 415 41.79 -26.98 44.09
N GLY A 416 41.53 -28.18 43.57
CA GLY A 416 40.77 -29.21 44.27
C GLY A 416 41.64 -29.86 45.34
N GLY A 417 41.22 -29.75 46.60
CA GLY A 417 41.80 -30.48 47.72
C GLY A 417 41.31 -31.92 47.76
N SER A 418 42.25 -32.84 47.91
CA SER A 418 42.05 -34.25 48.22
C SER A 418 41.63 -34.45 49.68
N GLY A 419 40.67 -35.36 49.88
CA GLY A 419 40.16 -35.83 51.17
C GLY A 419 38.96 -36.73 50.95
#